data_AF-A0A9E1PJU9-F1
#
_entry.id   AF-A0A9E1PJU9-F1
#
_cell.length_a   1.000
_cell.length_b   1.000
_cell.length_c   1.000
_cell.angle_alpha   90.00
_cell.angle_beta   90.00
_cell.angle_gamma   90.00
#
_symmetry.space_group_name_H-M   'P 1'
#
loop_
_entity.id
_entity.type
_entity.pdbx_description
1 polymer ?
#
loop_
_entity_poly.entity_id
_entity_poly.type
_entity_poly.pdbx_seq_one_letter_code
_entity_poly.pdbx_strand_id
1 'polypeptide(L)'
;MNPDGPLIVQSDRTVLLEVAHPLSERARHALAVFADLERAPEHIHTYRITRLGLWNARAAGHTTEEILGTLEEFSKFPVPPGISEEITDTIRRYGQIDITREGEELFLHCHDAAIEAEITRTAKIADLLGPRDDQGRFPLAAWSRGLIKQELLKRGWPAADHAGFTNGTPHDISLAQGSWDLRHYQIEAVKRFCESGSGVVVLPCGAGKTLVGAGVMAQLDTSTLILVTNTVSARQWRDELLARTDLTEDDIGEYSGVV
;
A
#
# COMPACT_ATOMS: atom_id res chain seq x y z
N MET A 1 30.84 1.72 0.61
CA MET A 1 31.17 1.08 1.90
C MET A 1 31.24 2.19 2.94
N ASN A 2 30.39 2.12 3.95
CA ASN A 2 30.39 3.06 5.06
C ASN A 2 30.72 2.26 6.34
N PRO A 3 31.99 2.18 6.78
CA PRO A 3 32.35 1.42 7.99
C PRO A 3 31.64 1.94 9.25
N ASP A 4 31.12 3.17 9.20
CA ASP A 4 30.26 3.81 10.22
C ASP A 4 28.77 3.75 9.82
N GLY A 5 28.38 2.74 9.05
CA GLY A 5 27.00 2.49 8.64
C GLY A 5 26.20 1.77 9.75
N PRO A 6 24.93 2.16 10.01
CA PRO A 6 24.10 1.51 11.03
C PRO A 6 23.51 0.16 10.60
N LEU A 7 23.64 -0.23 9.33
CA LEU A 7 22.99 -1.42 8.78
C LEU A 7 23.95 -2.60 8.56
N ILE A 8 23.42 -3.81 8.71
CA ILE A 8 24.04 -5.04 8.24
C ILE A 8 23.01 -5.77 7.37
N VAL A 9 23.28 -5.86 6.07
CA VAL A 9 22.43 -6.58 5.10
C VAL A 9 22.88 -8.03 4.99
N GLN A 10 21.96 -8.96 5.21
CA GLN A 10 22.21 -10.40 5.17
C GLN A 10 21.69 -11.03 3.87
N SER A 11 22.22 -12.19 3.50
CA SER A 11 21.86 -12.90 2.25
C SER A 11 20.46 -13.49 2.23
N ASP A 12 19.76 -13.52 3.38
CA ASP A 12 18.39 -14.01 3.53
C ASP A 12 17.34 -12.87 3.52
N ARG A 13 17.74 -11.69 3.02
CA ARG A 13 16.96 -10.43 2.98
C ARG A 13 16.74 -9.76 4.34
N THR A 14 17.34 -10.29 5.41
CA THR A 14 17.29 -9.66 6.72
C THR A 14 18.23 -8.45 6.75
N VAL A 15 17.78 -7.34 7.34
CA VAL A 15 18.58 -6.14 7.56
C VAL A 15 18.55 -5.81 9.04
N LEU A 16 19.74 -5.80 9.67
CA LEU A 16 19.90 -5.44 11.08
C LEU A 16 20.23 -3.96 11.17
N LEU A 17 19.51 -3.22 12.02
CA LEU A 17 19.70 -1.80 12.26
C LEU A 17 20.16 -1.57 13.71
N GLU A 18 21.35 -0.99 13.89
CA GLU A 18 21.87 -0.54 15.19
C GLU A 18 21.12 0.72 15.65
N VAL A 19 20.30 0.60 16.70
CA VAL A 19 19.39 1.69 17.16
C VAL A 19 20.15 2.87 17.75
N ALA A 20 21.21 2.59 18.51
CA ALA A 20 22.03 3.60 19.17
C ALA A 20 22.91 4.41 18.19
N HIS A 21 22.97 4.02 16.91
CA HIS A 21 23.80 4.69 15.92
C HIS A 21 23.22 6.08 15.55
N PRO A 22 24.04 7.14 15.39
CA PRO A 22 23.55 8.49 15.07
C PRO A 22 22.70 8.58 13.79
N LEU A 23 22.93 7.69 12.82
CA LEU A 23 22.18 7.62 11.56
C LEU A 23 20.94 6.70 11.62
N SER A 24 20.60 6.14 12.78
CA SER A 24 19.56 5.10 12.87
C SER A 24 18.17 5.58 12.43
N GLU A 25 17.77 6.80 12.79
CA GLU A 25 16.50 7.40 12.37
C GLU A 25 16.44 7.60 10.85
N ARG A 26 17.52 8.09 10.24
CA ARG A 26 17.61 8.27 8.79
C ARG A 26 17.54 6.93 8.05
N ALA A 27 18.32 5.95 8.51
CA ALA A 27 18.33 4.61 7.93
C ALA A 27 16.95 3.94 8.08
N ARG A 28 16.26 4.15 9.20
CA ARG A 28 14.90 3.64 9.44
C ARG A 28 13.89 4.18 8.44
N HIS A 29 13.87 5.51 8.25
CA HIS A 29 12.96 6.12 7.29
C HIS A 29 13.26 5.66 5.85
N ALA A 30 14.53 5.52 5.49
CA ALA A 30 14.92 5.05 4.17
C ALA A 30 14.55 3.56 3.94
N LEU A 31 14.74 2.69 4.95
CA LEU A 31 14.35 1.28 4.89
C LEU A 31 12.85 1.07 4.78
N ALA A 32 12.05 1.90 5.46
CA ALA A 32 10.59 1.76 5.49
C ALA A 32 9.94 1.87 4.09
N VAL A 33 10.66 2.37 3.09
CA VAL A 33 10.23 2.43 1.69
C VAL A 33 10.08 1.04 1.08
N PHE A 34 10.94 0.08 1.43
CA PHE A 34 11.01 -1.22 0.75
C PHE A 34 11.22 -2.44 1.67
N ALA A 35 11.31 -2.23 2.98
CA ALA A 35 11.51 -3.29 3.96
C ALA A 35 10.52 -3.17 5.13
N ASP A 36 10.03 -4.33 5.59
CA ASP A 36 9.08 -4.43 6.69
C ASP A 36 9.82 -4.62 8.02
N LEU A 37 9.37 -3.96 9.09
CA LEU A 37 9.90 -4.16 10.44
C LEU A 37 9.38 -5.48 11.01
N GLU A 38 10.27 -6.42 11.32
CA GLU A 38 9.90 -7.70 11.95
C GLU A 38 9.99 -7.65 13.47
N ARG A 39 11.04 -7.02 14.00
CA ARG A 39 11.33 -6.97 15.44
C ARG A 39 12.01 -5.66 15.81
N ALA A 40 11.60 -5.07 16.95
CA ALA A 40 12.18 -3.83 17.48
C ALA A 40 12.57 -3.96 18.97
N PRO A 41 13.56 -4.81 19.33
CA PRO A 41 14.15 -4.79 20.66
C PRO A 41 15.07 -3.58 20.84
N GLU A 42 15.48 -3.31 22.08
CA GLU A 42 16.14 -2.07 22.51
C GLU A 42 17.38 -1.64 21.69
N HIS A 43 18.19 -2.59 21.21
CA HIS A 43 19.49 -2.27 20.60
C HIS A 43 19.57 -2.54 19.09
N ILE A 44 18.88 -3.56 18.59
CA ILE A 44 18.97 -3.99 17.18
C ILE A 44 17.57 -4.20 16.63
N HIS A 45 17.13 -3.35 15.71
CA HIS A 45 15.90 -3.61 14.97
C HIS A 45 16.19 -4.57 13.81
N THR A 46 15.25 -5.46 13.51
CA THR A 46 15.31 -6.41 12.40
C THR A 46 14.25 -6.06 11.38
N TYR A 47 14.69 -5.74 10.17
CA TYR A 47 13.86 -5.52 8.99
C TYR A 47 14.01 -6.68 8.02
N ARG A 48 13.01 -6.87 7.16
CA ARG A 48 13.09 -7.80 6.02
C ARG A 48 12.77 -7.08 4.73
N ILE A 49 13.66 -7.17 3.75
CA ILE A 49 13.35 -6.72 2.38
C ILE A 49 12.32 -7.68 1.80
N THR A 50 11.16 -7.14 1.42
CA THR A 50 10.06 -7.94 0.86
C THR A 50 9.81 -7.59 -0.60
N ARG A 51 9.36 -8.57 -1.39
CA ARG A 51 9.02 -8.31 -2.80
C ARG A 51 7.92 -7.26 -2.94
N LEU A 52 6.92 -7.33 -2.06
CA LEU A 52 5.83 -6.36 -2.02
C LEU A 52 6.37 -4.96 -1.67
N GLY A 53 7.27 -4.84 -0.69
CA GLY A 53 7.93 -3.58 -0.37
C GLY A 53 8.69 -2.99 -1.57
N LEU A 54 9.47 -3.81 -2.28
CA LEU A 54 10.19 -3.40 -3.49
C LEU A 54 9.26 -2.95 -4.63
N TRP A 55 8.16 -3.66 -4.87
CA TRP A 55 7.17 -3.28 -5.87
C TRP A 55 6.41 -2.01 -5.50
N ASN A 56 6.06 -1.85 -4.21
CA ASN A 56 5.43 -0.62 -3.71
C ASN A 56 6.38 0.58 -3.85
N ALA A 57 7.66 0.41 -3.52
CA ALA A 57 8.69 1.42 -3.73
C ALA A 57 8.77 1.82 -5.21
N ARG A 58 8.80 0.83 -6.12
CA ARG A 58 8.83 1.09 -7.56
C ARG A 58 7.57 1.80 -8.07
N ALA A 59 6.41 1.43 -7.56
CA ALA A 59 5.12 2.08 -7.85
C ALA A 59 5.10 3.55 -7.37
N ALA A 60 5.76 3.83 -6.24
CA ALA A 60 5.96 5.17 -5.70
C ALA A 60 7.05 5.99 -6.43
N GLY A 61 7.68 5.42 -7.46
CA GLY A 61 8.67 6.10 -8.30
C GLY A 61 10.13 5.84 -7.93
N HIS A 62 10.41 5.02 -6.91
CA HIS A 62 11.78 4.70 -6.54
C HIS A 62 12.47 3.79 -7.55
N THR A 63 13.71 4.10 -7.90
CA THR A 63 14.50 3.30 -8.84
C THR A 63 15.29 2.20 -8.13
N THR A 64 15.77 1.22 -8.89
CA THR A 64 16.68 0.19 -8.36
C THR A 64 17.95 0.83 -7.81
N GLU A 65 18.48 1.83 -8.49
CA GLU A 65 19.70 2.54 -8.11
C GLU A 65 19.53 3.30 -6.79
N GLU A 66 18.37 3.92 -6.56
CA GLU A 66 18.06 4.60 -5.29
C GLU A 66 17.95 3.61 -4.13
N ILE A 67 17.31 2.46 -4.33
CA ILE A 67 17.14 1.43 -3.31
C ILE A 67 18.50 0.79 -2.97
N LEU A 68 19.29 0.40 -3.97
CA LEU A 68 20.63 -0.14 -3.76
C LEU A 68 21.56 0.91 -3.15
N GLY A 69 21.50 2.16 -3.63
CA GLY A 69 22.26 3.28 -3.06
C GLY A 69 21.94 3.51 -1.59
N THR A 70 20.68 3.38 -1.18
CA THR A 70 20.27 3.44 0.23
C THR A 70 20.96 2.36 1.05
N LEU A 71 20.95 1.10 0.57
CA LEU A 71 21.62 0.01 1.26
C LEU A 71 23.14 0.23 1.33
N GLU A 72 23.75 0.71 0.24
CA GLU A 72 25.20 0.98 0.20
C GLU A 72 25.64 2.16 1.07
N GLU A 73 24.81 3.20 1.20
CA GLU A 73 25.04 4.37 2.05
C GLU A 73 25.08 3.98 3.54
N PHE A 74 24.12 3.16 3.97
CA PHE A 74 23.93 2.84 5.38
C PHE A 74 24.54 1.50 5.80
N SER A 75 24.92 0.62 4.88
CA SER A 75 25.47 -0.70 5.25
C SER A 75 26.94 -0.62 5.66
N LYS A 76 27.21 -1.16 6.85
CA LYS A 76 28.53 -1.36 7.46
C LYS A 76 29.42 -2.26 6.62
N PHE A 77 28.81 -3.28 6.02
CA PHE A 77 29.46 -4.27 5.17
C PHE A 77 28.92 -4.18 3.74
N PRO A 78 29.66 -4.67 2.72
CA PRO A 78 29.14 -4.74 1.36
C PRO A 78 27.80 -5.49 1.30
N VAL A 79 26.85 -4.96 0.53
CA VAL A 79 25.59 -5.66 0.24
C VAL A 79 25.92 -6.95 -0.50
N PRO A 80 25.39 -8.11 -0.08
CA PRO A 80 25.64 -9.37 -0.78
C PRO A 80 25.21 -9.29 -2.26
N PRO A 81 26.03 -9.71 -3.23
CA PRO A 81 25.71 -9.58 -4.66
C PRO A 81 24.37 -10.22 -5.05
N GLY A 82 24.06 -11.39 -4.48
CA GLY A 82 22.78 -12.08 -4.72
C GLY A 82 21.56 -11.27 -4.26
N ILE A 83 21.69 -10.42 -3.24
CA ILE A 83 20.62 -9.51 -2.81
C ILE A 83 20.45 -8.38 -3.83
N SER A 84 21.55 -7.80 -4.32
CA SER A 84 21.49 -6.74 -5.34
C SER A 84 20.87 -7.24 -6.65
N GLU A 85 21.23 -8.44 -7.09
CA GLU A 85 20.63 -9.11 -8.25
C GLU A 85 19.14 -9.39 -8.03
N GLU A 86 18.76 -9.92 -6.87
CA GLU A 86 17.36 -10.20 -6.55
C GLU A 86 16.51 -8.92 -6.50
N ILE A 87 17.00 -7.85 -5.88
CA ILE A 87 16.31 -6.55 -5.83
C ILE A 87 16.06 -6.04 -7.25
N THR A 88 17.11 -6.10 -8.10
CA THR A 88 17.04 -5.67 -9.49
C THR A 88 16.02 -6.47 -10.29
N ASP A 89 16.04 -7.81 -10.18
CA ASP A 89 15.07 -8.66 -10.87
C ASP A 89 13.65 -8.38 -10.37
N THR A 90 13.46 -8.29 -9.06
CA THR A 90 12.15 -8.06 -8.46
C THR A 90 11.55 -6.75 -8.94
N ILE A 91 12.30 -5.65 -8.90
CA ILE A 91 11.82 -4.33 -9.35
C ILE A 91 11.46 -4.34 -10.84
N ARG A 92 12.26 -5.02 -11.69
CA ARG A 92 12.03 -5.11 -13.15
C ARG A 92 10.68 -5.73 -13.50
N ARG A 93 10.13 -6.59 -12.65
CA ARG A 93 8.82 -7.24 -12.87
C ARG A 93 7.64 -6.27 -12.76
N TYR A 94 7.79 -5.18 -12.02
CA TYR A 94 6.75 -4.15 -11.95
C TYR A 94 6.66 -3.37 -13.27
N GLY A 95 5.45 -3.19 -13.78
CA GLY A 95 5.21 -2.53 -15.07
C GLY A 95 5.38 -3.44 -16.29
N GLN A 96 5.57 -4.75 -16.12
CA GLN A 96 5.48 -5.71 -17.23
C GLN A 96 4.04 -6.04 -17.61
N ILE A 97 3.11 -5.77 -16.70
CA ILE A 97 1.67 -5.94 -16.87
C ILE A 97 1.01 -4.66 -16.40
N ASP A 98 0.20 -4.06 -17.25
CA ASP A 98 -0.58 -2.87 -16.94
C ASP A 98 -2.07 -3.21 -16.89
N ILE A 99 -2.80 -2.53 -16.00
CA ILE A 99 -4.26 -2.47 -16.03
C ILE A 99 -4.65 -1.04 -16.33
N THR A 100 -5.37 -0.83 -17.43
CA THR A 100 -5.84 0.48 -17.88
C THR A 100 -7.36 0.51 -17.96
N ARG A 101 -7.92 1.73 -18.04
CA ARG A 101 -9.34 1.97 -18.22
C ARG A 101 -9.55 2.82 -19.46
N GLU A 102 -10.47 2.40 -20.33
CA GLU A 102 -10.97 3.22 -21.44
C GLU A 102 -12.50 3.30 -21.31
N GLY A 103 -13.01 4.48 -20.97
CA GLY A 103 -14.42 4.63 -20.60
C GLY A 103 -14.77 3.80 -19.35
N GLU A 104 -15.73 2.89 -19.47
CA GLU A 104 -16.13 1.99 -18.38
C GLU A 104 -15.38 0.65 -18.41
N GLU A 105 -14.68 0.35 -19.51
CA GLU A 105 -14.01 -0.93 -19.73
C GLU A 105 -12.61 -0.95 -19.15
N LEU A 106 -12.21 -2.12 -18.65
CA LEU A 106 -10.87 -2.37 -18.12
C LEU A 106 -10.12 -3.29 -19.06
N PHE A 107 -8.82 -3.04 -19.21
CA PHE A 107 -7.95 -3.84 -20.05
C PHE A 107 -6.70 -4.22 -19.28
N LEU A 108 -6.26 -5.46 -19.47
CA LEU A 108 -4.94 -5.92 -19.07
C LEU A 108 -4.05 -5.98 -20.30
N HIS A 109 -2.87 -5.37 -20.23
CA HIS A 109 -1.86 -5.45 -21.27
C HIS A 109 -0.57 -6.03 -20.69
N CYS A 110 0.10 -6.88 -21.45
CA CYS A 110 1.40 -7.44 -21.08
C CYS A 110 2.44 -7.02 -22.12
N HIS A 111 3.56 -6.48 -21.66
CA HIS A 111 4.61 -5.94 -22.53
C HIS A 111 5.58 -7.02 -23.05
N ASP A 112 5.55 -8.22 -22.47
CA ASP A 112 6.44 -9.32 -22.82
C ASP A 112 5.63 -10.58 -23.17
N ALA A 113 5.90 -11.14 -24.35
CA ALA A 113 5.16 -12.30 -24.86
C ALA A 113 5.38 -13.57 -24.04
N ALA A 114 6.53 -13.74 -23.39
CA ALA A 114 6.78 -14.90 -22.53
C ALA A 114 5.99 -14.80 -21.22
N ILE A 115 5.92 -13.60 -20.64
CA ILE A 115 5.08 -13.32 -19.46
C ILE A 115 3.60 -13.53 -19.81
N GLU A 116 3.14 -13.00 -20.95
CA GLU A 116 1.77 -13.20 -21.43
C GLU A 116 1.44 -14.70 -21.58
N ALA A 117 2.33 -15.46 -22.21
CA ALA A 117 2.15 -16.90 -22.38
C ALA A 117 2.15 -17.65 -21.04
N GLU A 118 2.90 -17.19 -20.04
CA GLU A 118 2.89 -17.76 -18.69
C GLU A 118 1.55 -17.51 -17.97
N ILE A 119 1.07 -16.27 -17.97
CA ILE A 119 -0.14 -15.89 -17.24
C ILE A 119 -1.40 -16.49 -17.89
N THR A 120 -1.48 -16.53 -19.22
CA THR A 120 -2.63 -17.08 -19.96
C THR A 120 -2.75 -18.60 -19.86
N ARG A 121 -1.65 -19.33 -19.57
CA ARG A 121 -1.69 -20.77 -19.28
C ARG A 121 -2.18 -21.09 -17.87
N THR A 122 -2.23 -20.10 -16.98
CA THR A 122 -2.70 -20.32 -15.61
C THR A 122 -4.21 -20.22 -15.57
N ALA A 123 -4.90 -21.35 -15.35
CA ALA A 123 -6.38 -21.43 -15.38
C ALA A 123 -7.08 -20.30 -14.61
N LYS A 124 -6.69 -20.06 -13.35
CA LYS A 124 -7.27 -18.99 -12.52
C LYS A 124 -7.11 -17.57 -13.08
N ILE A 125 -6.07 -17.33 -13.87
CA ILE A 125 -5.86 -16.05 -14.54
C ILE A 125 -6.66 -16.05 -15.84
N ALA A 126 -6.54 -17.09 -16.66
CA ALA A 126 -7.25 -17.24 -17.93
C ALA A 126 -8.77 -17.07 -17.78
N ASP A 127 -9.36 -17.62 -16.72
CA ASP A 127 -10.79 -17.51 -16.41
C ASP A 127 -11.26 -16.07 -16.14
N LEU A 128 -10.32 -15.15 -15.86
CA LEU A 128 -10.60 -13.74 -15.59
C LEU A 128 -10.32 -12.83 -16.79
N LEU A 129 -9.71 -13.37 -17.85
CA LEU A 129 -9.35 -12.64 -19.06
C LEU A 129 -10.44 -12.83 -20.13
N GLY A 130 -10.90 -11.72 -20.71
CA GLY A 130 -11.70 -11.74 -21.93
C GLY A 130 -10.89 -12.17 -23.16
N PRO A 131 -11.56 -12.39 -24.30
CA PRO A 131 -10.87 -12.66 -25.56
C PRO A 131 -9.94 -11.49 -25.92
N ARG A 132 -8.72 -11.82 -26.37
CA ARG A 132 -7.71 -10.84 -26.76
C ARG A 132 -8.25 -9.93 -27.87
N ASP A 133 -8.11 -8.62 -27.70
CA ASP A 133 -8.51 -7.62 -28.70
C ASP A 133 -7.44 -7.42 -29.80
N ASP A 134 -7.78 -6.62 -30.81
CA ASP A 134 -6.88 -6.32 -31.94
C ASP A 134 -5.63 -5.55 -31.54
N GLN A 135 -5.63 -4.90 -30.36
CA GLN A 135 -4.49 -4.19 -29.79
C GLN A 135 -3.64 -5.09 -28.89
N GLY A 136 -4.00 -6.36 -28.80
CA GLY A 136 -3.31 -7.36 -28.01
C GLY A 136 -3.55 -7.26 -26.51
N ARG A 137 -4.64 -6.62 -26.08
CA ARG A 137 -5.06 -6.46 -24.68
C ARG A 137 -6.15 -7.47 -24.33
N PHE A 138 -6.31 -7.73 -23.05
CA PHE A 138 -7.34 -8.62 -22.52
C PHE A 138 -8.40 -7.79 -21.77
N PRO A 139 -9.66 -7.75 -22.24
CA PRO A 139 -10.75 -7.13 -21.50
C PRO A 139 -10.91 -7.78 -20.12
N LEU A 140 -11.17 -6.98 -19.09
CA LEU A 140 -11.41 -7.42 -17.72
C LEU A 140 -12.80 -6.97 -17.26
N ALA A 141 -13.50 -7.83 -16.52
CA ALA A 141 -14.69 -7.42 -15.81
C ALA A 141 -14.32 -6.55 -14.60
N ALA A 142 -15.09 -5.49 -14.30
CA ALA A 142 -14.81 -4.59 -13.19
C ALA A 142 -14.66 -5.32 -11.83
N TRP A 143 -15.48 -6.35 -11.60
CA TRP A 143 -15.44 -7.17 -10.38
C TRP A 143 -14.19 -8.04 -10.27
N SER A 144 -13.53 -8.38 -11.39
CA SER A 144 -12.37 -9.28 -11.38
C SER A 144 -11.04 -8.54 -11.18
N ARG A 145 -10.99 -7.20 -11.28
CA ARG A 145 -9.76 -6.39 -11.15
C ARG A 145 -8.95 -6.70 -9.89
N GLY A 146 -9.61 -6.84 -8.74
CA GLY A 146 -8.93 -7.19 -7.48
C GLY A 146 -8.38 -8.63 -7.50
N LEU A 147 -9.18 -9.57 -8.02
CA LEU A 147 -8.83 -10.98 -8.07
C LEU A 147 -7.67 -11.27 -9.04
N ILE A 148 -7.69 -10.67 -10.24
CA ILE A 148 -6.60 -10.81 -11.21
C ILE A 148 -5.29 -10.27 -10.63
N LYS A 149 -5.32 -9.12 -9.94
CA LYS A 149 -4.14 -8.55 -9.25
C LYS A 149 -3.59 -9.50 -8.19
N GLN A 150 -4.46 -10.15 -7.41
CA GLN A 150 -4.02 -11.13 -6.40
C GLN A 150 -3.38 -12.37 -7.03
N GLU A 151 -3.97 -12.92 -8.09
CA GLU A 151 -3.41 -14.10 -8.77
C GLU A 151 -2.08 -13.79 -9.45
N LEU A 152 -1.97 -12.63 -10.10
CA LEU A 152 -0.74 -12.12 -10.70
C LEU A 152 0.36 -11.90 -9.64
N LEU A 153 0.02 -11.28 -8.51
CA LEU A 153 0.95 -11.04 -7.39
C LEU A 153 1.51 -12.35 -6.83
N LYS A 154 0.66 -13.38 -6.64
CA LYS A 154 1.09 -14.73 -6.19
C LYS A 154 2.09 -15.38 -7.12
N ARG A 155 2.06 -15.04 -8.41
CA ARG A 155 3.00 -15.52 -9.44
C ARG A 155 4.24 -14.65 -9.59
N GLY A 156 4.30 -13.53 -8.90
CA GLY A 156 5.44 -12.61 -8.94
C GLY A 156 5.38 -11.60 -10.08
N TRP A 157 4.20 -11.37 -10.65
CA TRP A 157 3.98 -10.42 -11.74
C TRP A 157 3.02 -9.31 -11.28
N PRO A 158 3.43 -8.37 -10.41
CA PRO A 158 2.54 -7.31 -9.95
C PRO A 158 2.07 -6.45 -11.13
N ALA A 159 0.76 -6.28 -11.27
CA ALA A 159 0.21 -5.38 -12.28
C ALA A 159 0.35 -3.92 -11.82
N ALA A 160 0.87 -3.06 -12.70
CA ALA A 160 0.80 -1.62 -12.54
C ALA A 160 -0.62 -1.15 -12.90
N ASP A 161 -1.34 -0.65 -11.90
CA ASP A 161 -2.77 -0.42 -12.01
C ASP A 161 -3.08 1.07 -12.21
N HIS A 162 -3.32 1.44 -13.46
CA HIS A 162 -3.58 2.80 -13.92
C HIS A 162 -5.06 3.08 -14.17
N ALA A 163 -5.95 2.12 -13.88
CA ALA A 163 -7.38 2.26 -14.13
C ALA A 163 -8.12 3.24 -13.19
N GLY A 164 -7.41 3.83 -12.22
CA GLY A 164 -7.95 4.81 -11.27
C GLY A 164 -9.04 4.25 -10.36
N PHE A 165 -9.74 5.15 -9.65
CA PHE A 165 -10.92 4.83 -8.85
C PHE A 165 -12.16 5.41 -9.52
N THR A 166 -13.30 4.74 -9.33
CA THR A 166 -14.60 5.37 -9.62
C THR A 166 -14.84 6.44 -8.58
N ASN A 167 -15.37 7.60 -8.98
CA ASN A 167 -15.74 8.64 -8.03
C ASN A 167 -16.76 8.09 -7.03
N GLY A 168 -16.53 8.36 -5.74
CA GLY A 168 -17.49 8.03 -4.69
C GLY A 168 -18.80 8.80 -4.87
N THR A 169 -19.89 8.25 -4.37
CA THR A 169 -21.16 8.99 -4.29
C THR A 169 -20.97 10.18 -3.34
N PRO A 170 -21.23 11.43 -3.77
CA PRO A 170 -21.08 12.58 -2.90
C PRO A 170 -21.96 12.46 -1.66
N HIS A 171 -21.42 12.85 -0.51
CA HIS A 171 -22.14 12.90 0.75
C HIS A 171 -21.48 13.95 1.63
N ASP A 172 -22.20 15.04 1.88
CA ASP A 172 -21.71 16.18 2.64
C ASP A 172 -21.33 15.76 4.06
N ILE A 173 -20.06 15.86 4.41
CA ILE A 173 -19.55 15.60 5.75
C ILE A 173 -18.44 16.58 6.13
N SER A 174 -18.59 17.23 7.28
CA SER A 174 -17.58 18.10 7.87
C SER A 174 -17.21 17.67 9.28
N LEU A 175 -15.96 17.93 9.67
CA LEU A 175 -15.57 17.78 11.07
C LEU A 175 -16.29 18.84 11.92
N ALA A 176 -16.88 18.40 13.02
CA ALA A 176 -17.56 19.29 13.95
C ALA A 176 -16.56 20.28 14.57
N GLN A 177 -16.83 21.58 14.42
CA GLN A 177 -16.00 22.61 15.04
C GLN A 177 -16.28 22.72 16.54
N GLY A 178 -15.24 22.86 17.37
CA GLY A 178 -15.44 22.97 18.81
C GLY A 178 -14.16 22.77 19.64
N SER A 179 -14.30 22.09 20.78
CA SER A 179 -13.23 21.94 21.78
C SER A 179 -12.17 20.88 21.44
N TRP A 180 -12.07 20.48 20.18
CA TRP A 180 -11.17 19.42 19.74
C TRP A 180 -10.67 19.70 18.33
N ASP A 181 -9.45 19.25 18.05
CA ASP A 181 -8.83 19.33 16.73
C ASP A 181 -8.04 18.06 16.45
N LEU A 182 -7.82 17.76 15.16
CA LEU A 182 -6.86 16.73 14.76
C LEU A 182 -5.44 17.14 15.16
N ARG A 183 -4.67 16.16 15.65
CA ARG A 183 -3.25 16.36 15.96
C ARG A 183 -2.45 16.51 14.67
N HIS A 184 -1.27 17.14 14.75
CA HIS A 184 -0.42 17.38 13.58
C HIS A 184 -0.15 16.13 12.72
N TYR A 185 0.22 15.02 13.36
CA TYR A 185 0.47 13.75 12.65
C TYR A 185 -0.80 13.14 12.02
N GLN A 186 -1.99 13.44 12.58
CA GLN A 186 -3.26 12.98 12.03
C GLN A 186 -3.60 13.79 10.77
N ILE A 187 -3.42 15.11 10.81
CA ILE A 187 -3.59 15.99 9.65
C ILE A 187 -2.66 15.56 8.51
N GLU A 188 -1.39 15.28 8.82
CA GLU A 188 -0.43 14.80 7.83
C GLU A 188 -0.84 13.44 7.25
N ALA A 189 -1.30 12.50 8.09
CA ALA A 189 -1.78 11.20 7.64
C ALA A 189 -3.00 11.31 6.70
N VAL A 190 -3.98 12.14 7.05
CA VAL A 190 -5.16 12.41 6.20
C VAL A 190 -4.73 12.99 4.85
N LYS A 191 -3.89 14.04 4.87
CA LYS A 191 -3.40 14.69 3.65
C LYS A 191 -2.70 13.70 2.71
N ARG A 192 -1.72 12.94 3.23
CA ARG A 192 -0.96 11.96 2.44
C ARG A 192 -1.85 10.86 1.88
N PHE A 193 -2.85 10.41 2.65
CA PHE A 193 -3.80 9.40 2.19
C PHE A 193 -4.64 9.92 1.01
N CYS A 194 -5.19 11.12 1.13
CA CYS A 194 -6.00 11.73 0.08
C CYS A 194 -5.19 12.02 -1.20
N GLU A 195 -3.95 12.50 -1.07
CA GLU A 195 -3.04 12.71 -2.22
C GLU A 195 -2.70 11.39 -2.94
N SER A 196 -2.60 10.28 -2.20
CA SER A 196 -2.31 8.95 -2.75
C SER A 196 -3.52 8.26 -3.38
N GLY A 197 -4.75 8.69 -3.07
CA GLY A 197 -6.02 8.10 -3.51
C GLY A 197 -6.39 6.76 -2.86
N SER A 198 -5.42 5.96 -2.44
CA SER A 198 -5.61 4.77 -1.60
C SER A 198 -4.34 4.44 -0.81
N GLY A 199 -4.45 3.72 0.30
CA GLY A 199 -3.28 3.32 1.08
C GLY A 199 -3.62 2.66 2.42
N VAL A 200 -2.60 2.49 3.25
CA VAL A 200 -2.72 1.97 4.62
C VAL A 200 -2.09 2.97 5.57
N VAL A 201 -2.86 3.43 6.57
CA VAL A 201 -2.37 4.29 7.64
C VAL A 201 -2.17 3.44 8.90
N VAL A 202 -0.92 3.35 9.38
CA VAL A 202 -0.57 2.56 10.57
C VAL A 202 -0.39 3.49 11.77
N LEU A 203 -1.22 3.30 12.80
CA LEU A 203 -1.17 4.09 14.05
C LEU A 203 -1.29 3.16 15.27
N PRO A 204 -0.55 3.44 16.36
CA PRO A 204 -0.64 2.65 17.58
C PRO A 204 -2.04 2.76 18.23
N CYS A 205 -2.34 1.88 19.17
CA CYS A 205 -3.58 1.96 19.95
C CYS A 205 -3.64 3.30 20.71
N GLY A 206 -4.81 3.94 20.72
CA GLY A 206 -5.01 5.26 21.36
C GLY A 206 -4.51 6.48 20.58
N ALA A 207 -3.87 6.33 19.41
CA ALA A 207 -3.43 7.46 18.58
C ALA A 207 -4.55 8.09 17.72
N GLY A 208 -5.81 7.74 17.94
CA GLY A 208 -6.95 8.31 17.21
C GLY A 208 -7.07 7.81 15.76
N LYS A 209 -7.01 6.48 15.56
CA LYS A 209 -7.26 5.84 14.24
C LYS A 209 -8.61 6.26 13.65
N THR A 210 -9.65 6.28 14.50
CA THR A 210 -11.01 6.69 14.14
C THR A 210 -11.06 8.14 13.67
N LEU A 211 -10.34 9.04 14.34
CA LEU A 211 -10.27 10.45 13.98
C LEU A 211 -9.59 10.69 12.62
N VAL A 212 -8.54 9.92 12.31
CA VAL A 212 -7.94 9.95 10.96
C VAL A 212 -8.93 9.47 9.92
N GLY A 213 -9.71 8.41 10.20
CA GLY A 213 -10.79 7.97 9.32
C GLY A 213 -11.84 9.06 9.08
N ALA A 214 -12.33 9.71 10.15
CA ALA A 214 -13.26 10.83 10.06
C ALA A 214 -12.70 12.01 9.26
N GLY A 215 -11.41 12.32 9.46
CA GLY A 215 -10.72 13.35 8.67
C GLY A 215 -10.62 13.01 7.19
N VAL A 216 -10.36 11.74 6.84
CA VAL A 216 -10.39 11.26 5.45
C VAL A 216 -11.80 11.37 4.87
N MET A 217 -12.82 10.95 5.62
CA MET A 217 -14.22 11.06 5.20
C MET A 217 -14.60 12.51 4.90
N ALA A 218 -14.30 13.43 5.82
CA ALA A 218 -14.56 14.86 5.66
C ALA A 218 -13.78 15.50 4.50
N GLN A 219 -12.57 15.02 4.19
CA GLN A 219 -11.78 15.54 3.08
C GLN A 219 -12.21 14.98 1.73
N LEU A 220 -12.70 13.74 1.67
CA LEU A 220 -13.17 13.11 0.43
C LEU A 220 -14.63 13.42 0.11
N ASP A 221 -15.45 13.74 1.12
CA ASP A 221 -16.84 14.20 0.97
C ASP A 221 -17.74 13.21 0.19
N THR A 222 -17.59 11.92 0.53
CA THR A 222 -18.27 10.81 -0.16
C THR A 222 -18.78 9.74 0.80
N SER A 223 -19.83 9.03 0.37
CA SER A 223 -20.40 7.89 1.08
C SER A 223 -19.33 6.86 1.40
N THR A 224 -19.14 6.55 2.68
CA THR A 224 -18.05 5.70 3.16
C THR A 224 -18.57 4.40 3.76
N LEU A 225 -18.02 3.27 3.33
CA LEU A 225 -18.24 1.96 3.94
C LEU A 225 -17.14 1.66 4.97
N ILE A 226 -17.52 1.55 6.24
CA ILE A 226 -16.60 1.21 7.33
C ILE A 226 -16.78 -0.26 7.68
N LEU A 227 -15.71 -1.05 7.52
CA LEU A 227 -15.69 -2.47 7.84
C LEU A 227 -14.98 -2.70 9.17
N VAL A 228 -15.66 -3.36 10.10
CA VAL A 228 -15.16 -3.68 11.44
C VAL A 228 -15.35 -5.16 11.76
N THR A 229 -14.61 -5.67 12.74
CA THR A 229 -14.62 -7.11 13.07
C THR A 229 -15.79 -7.54 13.95
N ASN A 230 -16.49 -6.61 14.59
CA ASN A 230 -17.59 -6.90 15.51
C ASN A 230 -18.50 -5.67 15.71
N THR A 231 -19.70 -5.91 16.23
CA THR A 231 -20.73 -4.90 16.48
C THR A 231 -20.33 -3.83 17.50
N VAL A 232 -19.50 -4.18 18.49
CA VAL A 232 -19.02 -3.19 19.48
C VAL A 232 -18.12 -2.15 18.80
N SER A 233 -17.23 -2.60 17.92
CA SER A 233 -16.42 -1.70 17.10
C SER A 233 -17.26 -0.86 16.14
N ALA A 234 -18.35 -1.41 15.58
CA ALA A 234 -19.27 -0.66 14.71
C ALA A 234 -19.88 0.52 15.46
N ARG A 235 -20.40 0.26 16.67
CA ARG A 235 -21.00 1.29 17.53
C ARG A 235 -19.98 2.32 17.99
N GLN A 236 -18.75 1.91 18.31
CA GLN A 236 -17.66 2.85 18.62
C GLN A 236 -17.36 3.80 17.46
N TRP A 237 -17.37 3.30 16.22
CA TRP A 237 -17.24 4.16 15.04
C TRP A 237 -18.42 5.11 14.90
N ARG A 238 -19.66 4.61 15.02
CA ARG A 238 -20.87 5.42 14.96
C ARG A 238 -20.84 6.55 15.99
N ASP A 239 -20.59 6.23 17.26
CA ASP A 239 -20.60 7.21 18.34
C ASP A 239 -19.50 8.27 18.17
N GLU A 240 -18.30 7.87 17.72
CA GLU A 240 -17.23 8.84 17.45
C GLU A 240 -17.54 9.71 16.24
N LEU A 241 -18.16 9.18 15.17
CA LEU A 241 -18.57 9.99 14.03
C LEU A 241 -19.62 11.02 14.45
N LEU A 242 -20.69 10.62 15.12
CA LEU A 242 -21.71 11.53 15.64
C LEU A 242 -21.15 12.61 16.58
N ALA A 243 -20.08 12.29 17.32
CA ALA A 243 -19.43 13.23 18.23
C ALA A 243 -18.43 14.19 17.54
N ARG A 244 -17.93 13.84 16.35
CA ARG A 244 -16.79 14.50 15.69
C ARG A 244 -17.11 15.03 14.31
N THR A 245 -18.28 14.77 13.76
CA THR A 245 -18.72 15.28 12.48
C THR A 245 -20.08 15.95 12.60
N ASP A 246 -20.56 16.56 11.53
CA ASP A 246 -21.91 17.10 11.39
C ASP A 246 -22.95 16.04 10.98
N LEU A 247 -22.55 14.76 10.92
CA LEU A 247 -23.46 13.66 10.62
C LEU A 247 -24.48 13.46 11.74
N THR A 248 -25.67 13.05 11.34
CA THR A 248 -26.78 12.68 12.22
C THR A 248 -26.94 11.16 12.28
N GLU A 249 -27.81 10.67 13.17
CA GLU A 249 -28.08 9.23 13.26
C GLU A 249 -28.68 8.66 11.97
N ASP A 250 -29.43 9.47 11.21
CA ASP A 250 -30.06 9.07 9.95
C ASP A 250 -29.06 8.94 8.80
N ASP A 251 -27.88 9.58 8.92
CA ASP A 251 -26.80 9.49 7.92
C ASP A 251 -25.97 8.20 8.06
N ILE A 252 -26.07 7.50 9.21
CA ILE A 252 -25.21 6.35 9.53
C ILE A 252 -26.03 5.05 9.60
N GLY A 253 -25.93 4.24 8.55
CA GLY A 253 -26.48 2.87 8.54
C GLY A 253 -25.53 1.85 9.17
N GLU A 254 -26.03 1.06 10.14
CA GLU A 254 -25.32 -0.11 10.68
C GLU A 254 -25.84 -1.40 10.06
N TYR A 255 -24.99 -2.14 9.35
CA TYR A 255 -25.28 -3.47 8.85
C TYR A 255 -24.60 -4.52 9.74
N SER A 256 -25.27 -4.90 10.83
CA SER A 256 -24.82 -5.99 11.70
C SER A 256 -25.80 -7.16 11.60
N GLY A 257 -25.29 -8.40 11.61
CA GLY A 257 -26.11 -9.61 11.49
C GLY A 257 -27.01 -9.90 12.70
N VAL A 258 -27.22 -8.91 13.57
CA VAL A 258 -28.02 -8.99 14.78
C VAL A 258 -29.25 -8.13 14.54
N VAL A 259 -30.37 -8.79 14.27
CA VAL A 259 -31.72 -8.20 14.26
C VAL A 259 -32.11 -7.83 15.70
#